data_AF-A0A931M8L7-F1
#
_entry.id   AF-A0A931M8L7-F1
#
_cell.length_a   1.000
_cell.length_b   1.000
_cell.length_c   1.000
_cell.angle_alpha   90.00
_cell.angle_beta   90.00
_cell.angle_gamma   90.00
#
_symmetry.space_group_name_H-M   'P 1'
#
loop_
_entity.id
_entity.type
_entity.pdbx_description
1 polymer ?
#
loop_
_entity_poly.entity_id
_entity_poly.type
_entity_poly.pdbx_seq_one_letter_code
_entity_poly.pdbx_strand_id
1 'polypeptide(L)'
;MHQRHYSGTLFIFICTCFLTYHVKAQDVLTDKIYKSSIKSVKFHMYGDQLGYPIINLNGSDRLELHFDDMDGDVKSYYYTYQLCNADWTPAMYSQFDYIKGFFQNRIGTYRLSNVALTKYTHYQAFLPEQNSFPSKSGNYVLKVFLNGNESNVVFTKRFLVVDSKAGINAQIMQPLNSMIMRTHHKIQFSLETSALQITNPRQEIKVVILQNYRWDNPIKDIQPTFNRGNVLEYNTENDCIFPGYREWRWLNLSSFRLQSDRVDSAHYTNKSTEIFVKP
;
A
#
# COMPACT_ATOMS: atom_id res chain seq x y z
N MET A 1 -90.44 -0.65 -7.51
CA MET A 1 -89.68 0.35 -8.28
C MET A 1 -88.31 0.50 -7.64
N HIS A 2 -87.27 0.28 -8.45
CA HIS A 2 -85.82 0.19 -8.17
C HIS A 2 -85.23 0.55 -6.79
N GLN A 3 -84.61 -0.45 -6.16
CA GLN A 3 -83.45 -0.25 -5.27
C GLN A 3 -82.17 -0.53 -6.09
N ARG A 4 -81.28 0.46 -6.16
CA ARG A 4 -79.98 0.38 -6.84
C ARG A 4 -78.95 -0.21 -5.88
N HIS A 5 -78.31 -1.31 -6.27
CA HIS A 5 -77.09 -1.81 -5.64
C HIS A 5 -75.88 -1.02 -6.17
N TYR A 6 -75.13 -0.37 -5.27
CA TYR A 6 -73.82 0.20 -5.58
C TYR A 6 -72.75 -0.86 -5.28
N SER A 7 -72.08 -1.35 -6.32
CA SER A 7 -70.89 -2.20 -6.18
C SER A 7 -69.66 -1.29 -6.17
N GLY A 8 -69.02 -1.15 -5.01
CA GLY A 8 -67.78 -0.39 -4.85
C GLY A 8 -66.58 -1.28 -5.15
N THR A 9 -65.91 -1.03 -6.28
CA THR A 9 -64.66 -1.71 -6.64
C THR A 9 -63.50 -1.07 -5.88
N LEU A 10 -62.88 -1.81 -4.96
CA LEU A 10 -61.71 -1.39 -4.18
C LEU A 10 -60.44 -1.50 -5.04
N PHE A 11 -59.90 -0.37 -5.49
CA PHE A 11 -58.62 -0.32 -6.20
C PHE A 11 -57.48 -0.24 -5.16
N ILE A 12 -56.77 -1.35 -4.95
CA ILE A 12 -55.58 -1.40 -4.08
C ILE A 12 -54.38 -0.88 -4.89
N PHE A 13 -53.95 0.34 -4.58
CA PHE A 13 -52.74 0.94 -5.12
C PHE A 13 -51.53 0.34 -4.39
N ILE A 14 -50.87 -0.65 -5.01
CA ILE A 14 -49.60 -1.21 -4.49
C ILE A 14 -48.51 -0.16 -4.73
N CYS A 15 -48.19 0.61 -3.69
CA CYS A 15 -47.07 1.54 -3.68
C CYS A 15 -45.78 0.73 -3.53
N THR A 16 -45.11 0.44 -4.64
CA THR A 16 -43.77 -0.20 -4.65
C THR A 16 -42.74 0.80 -4.13
N CYS A 17 -42.45 0.73 -2.83
CA CYS A 17 -41.29 1.40 -2.24
C CYS A 17 -40.01 0.80 -2.83
N PHE A 18 -39.37 1.50 -3.77
CA PHE A 18 -38.01 1.21 -4.18
C PHE A 18 -37.08 1.50 -2.99
N LEU A 19 -36.75 0.48 -2.21
CA LEU A 19 -35.64 0.51 -1.26
C LEU A 19 -34.35 0.69 -2.06
N THR A 20 -33.81 1.91 -2.06
CA THR A 20 -32.45 2.18 -2.54
C THR A 20 -31.47 1.53 -1.57
N TYR A 21 -31.02 0.32 -1.89
CA TYR A 21 -29.89 -0.29 -1.22
C TYR A 21 -28.65 0.54 -1.54
N HIS A 22 -28.18 1.33 -0.57
CA HIS A 22 -26.84 1.89 -0.63
C HIS A 22 -25.84 0.74 -0.51
N VAL A 23 -25.38 0.22 -1.65
CA VAL A 23 -24.21 -0.66 -1.70
C VAL A 23 -23.02 0.20 -1.27
N LYS A 24 -22.55 0.01 -0.03
CA LYS A 24 -21.27 0.57 0.39
C LYS A 24 -20.18 -0.18 -0.39
N ALA A 25 -19.53 0.53 -1.31
CA ALA A 25 -18.28 0.05 -1.88
C ALA A 25 -17.28 -0.20 -0.74
N GLN A 26 -16.50 -1.28 -0.83
CA GLN A 26 -15.44 -1.54 0.14
C GLN A 26 -14.36 -0.47 -0.02
N ASP A 27 -13.91 0.10 1.09
CA ASP A 27 -12.87 1.13 1.06
C ASP A 27 -11.54 0.55 0.60
N VAL A 28 -10.92 1.24 -0.37
CA VAL A 28 -9.56 0.95 -0.82
C VAL A 28 -8.59 1.27 0.30
N LEU A 29 -7.84 0.28 0.78
CA LEU A 29 -6.91 0.47 1.89
C LEU A 29 -5.59 1.04 1.40
N THR A 30 -5.19 2.19 1.94
CA THR A 30 -3.97 2.92 1.57
C THR A 30 -2.97 2.99 2.73
N ASP A 31 -1.74 3.42 2.42
CA ASP A 31 -0.80 3.88 3.43
C ASP A 31 -1.35 5.14 4.09
N LYS A 32 -1.57 5.09 5.40
CA LYS A 32 -2.17 6.20 6.13
C LYS A 32 -1.73 6.21 7.58
N ILE A 33 -1.46 7.39 8.11
CA ILE A 33 -1.25 7.63 9.53
C ILE A 33 -2.52 8.29 10.08
N TYR A 34 -3.19 7.63 11.03
CA TYR A 34 -4.46 8.08 11.61
C TYR A 34 -4.27 8.88 12.89
N LYS A 35 -3.18 8.64 13.64
CA LYS A 35 -2.85 9.39 14.85
C LYS A 35 -1.72 10.38 14.60
N SER A 36 -1.95 11.64 14.94
CA SER A 36 -0.99 12.74 14.75
C SER A 36 0.29 12.57 15.58
N SER A 37 0.22 11.87 16.72
CA SER A 37 1.37 11.55 17.57
C SER A 37 2.32 10.54 16.90
N ILE A 38 1.86 9.76 15.92
CA ILE A 38 2.73 8.82 15.22
C ILE A 38 3.52 9.54 14.14
N LYS A 39 4.84 9.37 14.16
CA LYS A 39 5.78 9.93 13.18
C LYS A 39 6.72 8.84 12.66
N SER A 40 7.49 9.23 11.63
CA SER A 40 8.65 8.48 11.11
C SER A 40 8.38 7.00 10.79
N VAL A 41 7.14 6.66 10.41
CA VAL A 41 6.77 5.28 10.05
C VAL A 41 7.60 4.82 8.85
N LYS A 42 8.47 3.85 9.07
CA LYS A 42 9.27 3.18 8.04
C LYS A 42 8.89 1.71 8.01
N PHE A 43 8.69 1.19 6.80
CA PHE A 43 8.40 -0.22 6.57
C PHE A 43 9.06 -0.65 5.27
N HIS A 44 10.12 -1.44 5.39
CA HIS A 44 11.03 -1.78 4.30
C HIS A 44 11.64 -3.16 4.50
N MET A 45 12.44 -3.62 3.54
CA MET A 45 13.17 -4.89 3.62
C MET A 45 14.24 -4.85 4.72
N TYR A 46 14.47 -5.99 5.36
CA TYR A 46 15.52 -6.13 6.37
C TYR A 46 16.88 -5.83 5.75
N GLY A 47 17.63 -4.91 6.35
CA GLY A 47 18.93 -4.46 5.84
C GLY A 47 18.89 -3.51 4.62
N ASP A 48 17.72 -3.22 4.06
CA ASP A 48 17.54 -2.27 2.95
C ASP A 48 16.45 -1.24 3.28
N GLN A 49 16.90 -0.09 3.81
CA GLN A 49 16.01 1.00 4.25
C GLN A 49 15.34 1.77 3.10
N LEU A 50 15.83 1.60 1.87
CA LEU A 50 15.27 2.23 0.67
C LEU A 50 14.40 1.26 -0.14
N GLY A 51 14.51 -0.04 0.17
CA GLY A 51 13.78 -1.11 -0.49
C GLY A 51 12.28 -1.06 -0.25
N TYR A 52 11.53 -1.48 -1.26
CA TYR A 52 10.09 -1.63 -1.17
C TYR A 52 9.72 -2.88 -0.36
N PRO A 53 8.69 -2.85 0.52
CA PRO A 53 8.38 -3.99 1.38
C PRO A 53 7.74 -5.13 0.57
N ILE A 54 8.57 -6.09 0.13
CA ILE A 54 8.18 -7.26 -0.66
C ILE A 54 8.87 -8.50 -0.09
N ILE A 55 8.10 -9.50 0.32
CA ILE A 55 8.67 -10.78 0.77
C ILE A 55 8.24 -11.93 -0.14
N ASN A 56 9.09 -12.94 -0.30
CA ASN A 56 8.71 -14.18 -0.97
C ASN A 56 7.84 -15.05 -0.05
N LEU A 57 6.76 -15.61 -0.61
CA LEU A 57 5.92 -16.60 0.05
C LEU A 57 6.76 -17.84 0.38
N ASN A 58 6.67 -18.32 1.62
CA ASN A 58 7.51 -19.40 2.15
C ASN A 58 9.04 -19.12 2.09
N GLY A 59 9.44 -17.86 1.87
CA GLY A 59 10.82 -17.43 1.89
C GLY A 59 11.34 -17.17 3.31
N SER A 60 12.59 -16.72 3.38
CA SER A 60 13.24 -16.26 4.63
C SER A 60 13.35 -14.74 4.72
N ASP A 61 12.73 -14.02 3.77
CA ASP A 61 12.73 -12.57 3.71
C ASP A 61 12.06 -11.99 4.95
N ARG A 62 12.59 -10.86 5.42
CA ARG A 62 12.08 -10.13 6.57
C ARG A 62 11.90 -8.66 6.22
N LEU A 63 10.93 -8.04 6.88
CA LEU A 63 10.63 -6.62 6.84
C LEU A 63 10.93 -6.01 8.21
N GLU A 64 11.37 -4.77 8.19
CA GLU A 64 11.61 -3.95 9.37
C GLU A 64 10.54 -2.88 9.47
N LEU A 65 9.81 -2.87 10.59
CA LEU A 65 8.89 -1.81 10.96
C LEU A 65 9.53 -0.94 12.03
N HIS A 66 9.53 0.37 11.79
CA HIS A 66 9.92 1.38 12.76
C HIS A 66 8.92 2.52 12.78
N PHE A 67 8.62 3.05 13.97
CA PHE A 67 7.85 4.29 14.10
C PHE A 67 8.11 4.92 15.48
N ASP A 68 7.88 6.24 15.56
CA ASP A 68 7.97 6.99 16.80
C ASP A 68 6.57 7.42 17.26
N ASP A 69 6.28 7.26 18.55
CA ASP A 69 5.13 7.88 19.20
C ASP A 69 5.60 9.10 20.01
N MET A 70 5.15 10.28 19.59
CA MET A 70 5.60 11.56 20.13
C MET A 70 4.98 11.93 21.48
N ASP A 71 4.03 11.14 21.99
CA ASP A 71 3.50 11.32 23.35
C ASP A 71 4.57 10.96 24.41
N GLY A 72 5.57 10.14 24.03
CA GLY A 72 6.73 9.82 24.86
C GLY A 72 6.44 8.88 26.05
N ASP A 73 5.22 8.33 26.12
CA ASP A 73 4.83 7.27 27.05
C ASP A 73 4.90 5.89 26.37
N VAL A 74 4.73 4.83 27.16
CA VAL A 74 4.71 3.45 26.67
C VAL A 74 3.27 3.02 26.49
N LYS A 75 2.93 2.59 25.28
CA LYS A 75 1.61 2.12 24.89
C LYS A 75 1.68 0.69 24.36
N SER A 76 0.55 0.00 24.41
CA SER A 76 0.45 -1.39 23.93
C SER A 76 0.04 -1.40 22.46
N TYR A 77 1.03 -1.43 21.56
CA TYR A 77 0.80 -1.56 20.12
C TYR A 77 0.71 -3.02 19.69
N TYR A 78 -0.18 -3.28 18.74
CA TYR A 78 -0.38 -4.57 18.10
C TYR A 78 -0.39 -4.38 16.59
N TYR A 79 -0.07 -5.45 15.86
CA TYR A 79 -0.24 -5.47 14.41
C TYR A 79 -1.01 -6.71 13.95
N THR A 80 -1.64 -6.59 12.77
CA THR A 80 -2.21 -7.70 12.00
C THR A 80 -1.96 -7.49 10.51
N TYR A 81 -2.20 -8.52 9.71
CA TYR A 81 -2.17 -8.48 8.26
C TYR A 81 -3.59 -8.49 7.70
N GLN A 82 -3.85 -7.70 6.68
CA GLN A 82 -5.08 -7.74 5.89
C GLN A 82 -4.74 -8.12 4.46
N LEU A 83 -5.18 -9.28 3.98
CA LEU A 83 -5.10 -9.64 2.57
C LEU A 83 -6.05 -8.75 1.75
N CYS A 84 -5.56 -8.28 0.61
CA CYS A 84 -6.26 -7.40 -0.30
C CYS A 84 -6.26 -7.96 -1.73
N ASN A 85 -7.26 -7.57 -2.51
CA ASN A 85 -7.30 -7.78 -3.94
C ASN A 85 -6.27 -6.89 -4.67
N ALA A 86 -6.12 -7.09 -5.98
CA ALA A 86 -5.21 -6.32 -6.82
C ALA A 86 -5.46 -4.80 -6.77
N ASP A 87 -6.69 -4.38 -6.50
CA ASP A 87 -7.12 -2.97 -6.37
C ASP A 87 -7.04 -2.42 -4.93
N TRP A 88 -6.46 -3.19 -4.00
CA TRP A 88 -6.34 -2.87 -2.58
C TRP A 88 -7.65 -2.83 -1.77
N THR A 89 -8.75 -3.36 -2.31
CA THR A 89 -9.93 -3.68 -1.50
C THR A 89 -9.65 -4.91 -0.61
N PRO A 90 -10.21 -5.00 0.60
CA PRO A 90 -10.08 -6.19 1.44
C PRO A 90 -10.55 -7.44 0.69
N ALA A 91 -9.72 -8.48 0.66
CA ALA A 91 -10.11 -9.74 0.06
C ALA A 91 -11.14 -10.44 0.97
N MET A 92 -12.16 -11.09 0.39
CA MET A 92 -13.19 -11.83 1.12
C MET A 92 -12.67 -13.21 1.58
N TYR A 93 -11.60 -13.22 2.35
CA TYR A 93 -11.01 -14.40 2.97
C TYR A 93 -11.06 -14.29 4.49
N SER A 94 -11.19 -15.44 5.16
CA SER A 94 -11.00 -15.50 6.60
C SER A 94 -9.53 -15.31 6.95
N GLN A 95 -9.21 -14.68 8.09
CA GLN A 95 -7.81 -14.55 8.54
C GLN A 95 -7.10 -15.92 8.65
N PHE A 96 -7.85 -16.98 9.00
CA PHE A 96 -7.37 -18.36 9.03
C PHE A 96 -6.83 -18.85 7.68
N ASP A 97 -7.32 -18.31 6.56
CA ASP A 97 -6.93 -18.75 5.22
C ASP A 97 -5.59 -18.17 4.77
N TYR A 98 -5.17 -17.04 5.34
CA TYR A 98 -4.03 -16.26 4.84
C TYR A 98 -3.01 -15.84 5.91
N ILE A 99 -3.26 -16.12 7.19
CA ILE A 99 -2.31 -15.96 8.29
C ILE A 99 -2.13 -17.32 8.98
N LYS A 100 -0.88 -17.77 9.09
CA LYS A 100 -0.54 -18.95 9.89
C LYS A 100 0.01 -18.53 11.25
N GLY A 101 -0.58 -19.05 12.31
CA GLY A 101 -0.25 -18.72 13.70
C GLY A 101 -1.21 -17.68 14.29
N PHE A 102 -0.70 -16.71 15.05
CA PHE A 102 -1.52 -15.67 15.67
C PHE A 102 -1.93 -14.60 14.66
N PHE A 103 -3.20 -14.19 14.70
CA PHE A 103 -3.72 -13.12 13.82
C PHE A 103 -3.27 -11.73 14.22
N GLN A 104 -2.94 -11.53 15.49
CA GLN A 104 -2.37 -10.29 15.97
C GLN A 104 -1.21 -10.57 16.93
N ASN A 105 -0.20 -9.72 16.90
CA ASN A 105 0.95 -9.81 17.79
C ASN A 105 1.23 -8.45 18.41
N ARG A 106 1.73 -8.48 19.63
CA ARG A 106 2.12 -7.28 20.37
C ARG A 106 3.51 -6.84 19.92
N ILE A 107 3.67 -5.55 19.64
CA ILE A 107 4.97 -4.94 19.35
C ILE A 107 5.66 -4.69 20.70
N GLY A 108 6.51 -5.64 21.10
CA GLY A 108 7.19 -5.64 22.41
C GLY A 108 8.49 -4.84 22.47
N THR A 109 9.14 -4.61 21.33
CA THR A 109 10.44 -3.93 21.26
C THR A 109 10.23 -2.43 21.16
N TYR A 110 10.64 -1.69 22.20
CA TYR A 110 10.59 -0.24 22.22
C TYR A 110 11.75 0.35 23.03
N ARG A 111 12.02 1.64 22.80
CA ARG A 111 12.98 2.43 23.59
C ARG A 111 12.50 3.87 23.75
N LEU A 112 12.69 4.43 24.93
CA LEU A 112 12.45 5.85 25.17
C LEU A 112 13.56 6.68 24.52
N SER A 113 13.20 7.86 24.01
CA SER A 113 14.15 8.85 23.53
C SER A 113 15.14 9.22 24.64
N ASN A 114 16.43 9.30 24.32
CA ASN A 114 17.46 9.72 25.26
C ASN A 114 18.11 11.02 24.76
N VAL A 115 18.30 11.99 25.67
CA VAL A 115 18.90 13.32 25.41
C VAL A 115 18.28 14.05 24.19
N ALA A 116 16.99 13.81 23.91
CA ALA A 116 16.25 14.48 22.84
C ALA A 116 15.45 15.66 23.40
N LEU A 117 15.45 16.81 22.70
CA LEU A 117 14.63 17.97 23.07
C LEU A 117 13.13 17.63 23.00
N THR A 118 12.72 16.91 21.96
CA THR A 118 11.37 16.38 21.80
C THR A 118 11.36 14.92 22.25
N LYS A 119 10.58 14.61 23.28
CA LYS A 119 10.42 13.25 23.80
C LYS A 119 9.63 12.38 22.81
N TYR A 120 10.01 11.12 22.68
CA TYR A 120 9.27 10.12 21.91
C TYR A 120 9.57 8.71 22.44
N THR A 121 8.71 7.76 22.10
CA THR A 121 8.96 6.33 22.28
C THR A 121 9.10 5.69 20.90
N HIS A 122 10.26 5.10 20.62
CA HIS A 122 10.52 4.40 19.38
C HIS A 122 10.09 2.95 19.49
N TYR A 123 9.29 2.46 18.55
CA TYR A 123 8.86 1.07 18.46
C TYR A 123 9.47 0.39 17.24
N GLN A 124 9.76 -0.90 17.38
CA GLN A 124 10.33 -1.73 16.33
C GLN A 124 9.66 -3.10 16.28
N ALA A 125 9.45 -3.63 15.08
CA ALA A 125 9.09 -5.02 14.86
C ALA A 125 9.79 -5.58 13.61
N PHE A 126 10.03 -6.89 13.61
CA PHE A 126 10.54 -7.61 12.45
C PHE A 126 9.46 -8.59 11.99
N LEU A 127 9.03 -8.46 10.74
CA LEU A 127 7.91 -9.22 10.19
C LEU A 127 8.38 -10.07 8.99
N PRO A 128 7.78 -11.23 8.72
CA PRO A 128 6.85 -11.90 9.61
C PRO A 128 7.55 -12.49 10.85
N GLU A 129 6.79 -12.68 11.92
CA GLU A 129 7.25 -13.41 13.10
C GLU A 129 7.05 -14.93 12.91
N GLN A 130 7.83 -15.76 13.59
CA GLN A 130 7.79 -17.22 13.44
C GLN A 130 6.39 -17.81 13.69
N ASN A 131 5.65 -17.19 14.60
CA ASN A 131 4.30 -17.57 15.02
C ASN A 131 3.21 -16.71 14.36
N SER A 132 3.53 -15.89 13.35
CA SER A 132 2.55 -15.09 12.62
C SER A 132 3.09 -14.62 11.27
N PHE A 133 2.79 -15.39 10.23
CA PHE A 133 3.27 -15.15 8.88
C PHE A 133 2.16 -15.29 7.82
N PRO A 134 2.21 -14.47 6.74
CA PRO A 134 1.34 -14.64 5.59
C PRO A 134 1.52 -16.01 4.93
N SER A 135 0.41 -16.72 4.70
CA SER A 135 0.39 -18.05 4.05
C SER A 135 -0.15 -18.05 2.62
N LYS A 136 -0.52 -16.86 2.10
CA LYS A 136 -0.91 -16.66 0.70
C LYS A 136 -0.08 -15.54 0.09
N SER A 137 0.12 -15.60 -1.22
CA SER A 137 0.63 -14.47 -1.99
C SER A 137 -0.46 -13.42 -2.18
N GLY A 138 -0.06 -12.17 -2.38
CA GLY A 138 -0.97 -11.09 -2.73
C GLY A 138 -0.56 -9.74 -2.16
N ASN A 139 -1.50 -8.81 -2.25
CA ASN A 139 -1.39 -7.50 -1.65
C ASN A 139 -1.76 -7.59 -0.17
N TYR A 140 -0.94 -7.03 0.70
CA TYR A 140 -1.22 -7.01 2.13
C TYR A 140 -1.13 -5.60 2.71
N VAL A 141 -2.03 -5.29 3.64
CA VAL A 141 -1.94 -4.11 4.49
C VAL A 141 -1.58 -4.55 5.90
N LEU A 142 -0.45 -4.07 6.39
CA LEU A 142 -0.09 -4.10 7.80
C LEU A 142 -0.92 -3.04 8.51
N LYS A 143 -1.78 -3.46 9.44
CA LYS A 143 -2.50 -2.55 10.34
C LYS A 143 -1.79 -2.55 11.68
N VAL A 144 -1.44 -1.36 12.19
CA VAL A 144 -0.95 -1.20 13.57
C VAL A 144 -2.00 -0.46 14.38
N PHE A 145 -2.32 -0.98 15.57
CA PHE A 145 -3.44 -0.52 16.39
C PHE A 145 -3.13 -0.64 17.89
N LEU A 146 -3.94 0.00 18.73
CA LEU A 146 -3.73 0.06 20.18
C LEU A 146 -4.56 -0.98 20.95
N ASN A 147 -3.98 -1.46 22.04
CA ASN A 147 -4.63 -2.24 23.10
C ASN A 147 -5.34 -3.51 22.59
N GLY A 148 -4.85 -4.11 21.50
CA GLY A 148 -5.44 -5.33 20.93
C GLY A 148 -6.81 -5.11 20.27
N ASN A 149 -7.20 -3.86 20.00
CA ASN A 149 -8.48 -3.53 19.35
C ASN A 149 -8.25 -2.99 17.94
N GLU A 150 -8.59 -3.79 16.92
CA GLU A 150 -8.46 -3.42 15.50
C GLU A 150 -9.29 -2.19 15.10
N SER A 151 -10.28 -1.78 15.88
CA SER A 151 -11.01 -0.52 15.63
C SER A 151 -10.16 0.73 15.96
N ASN A 152 -9.05 0.58 16.70
CA ASN A 152 -8.17 1.67 17.13
C ASN A 152 -6.87 1.68 16.32
N VAL A 153 -7.01 1.67 14.99
CA VAL A 153 -5.87 1.73 14.04
C VAL A 153 -5.14 3.06 14.18
N VAL A 154 -3.82 2.99 14.29
CA VAL A 154 -2.94 4.17 14.37
C VAL A 154 -2.26 4.48 13.04
N PHE A 155 -1.92 3.46 12.26
CA PHE A 155 -1.47 3.60 10.88
C PHE A 155 -1.61 2.28 10.10
N THR A 156 -1.55 2.40 8.77
CA THR A 156 -1.53 1.30 7.81
C THR A 156 -0.34 1.44 6.86
N LYS A 157 0.26 0.31 6.49
CA LYS A 157 1.31 0.24 5.47
C LYS A 157 1.09 -0.95 4.54
N ARG A 158 1.15 -0.71 3.23
CA ARG A 158 1.07 -1.70 2.17
C ARG A 158 2.40 -2.43 2.02
N PHE A 159 2.31 -3.73 1.74
CA PHE A 159 3.43 -4.57 1.33
C PHE A 159 2.93 -5.71 0.45
N LEU A 160 3.86 -6.42 -0.19
CA LEU A 160 3.55 -7.50 -1.11
C LEU A 160 4.14 -8.82 -0.60
N VAL A 161 3.38 -9.91 -0.79
CA VAL A 161 3.85 -11.27 -0.59
C VAL A 161 3.83 -11.97 -1.95
N VAL A 162 5.00 -12.36 -2.46
CA VAL A 162 5.19 -12.81 -3.84
C VAL A 162 5.38 -14.32 -3.88
N ASP A 163 4.59 -14.99 -4.71
CA ASP A 163 4.85 -16.37 -5.13
C ASP A 163 5.42 -16.31 -6.56
N SER A 164 6.74 -16.46 -6.68
CA SER A 164 7.48 -16.20 -7.92
C SER A 164 7.28 -17.34 -8.94
N LYS A 165 6.14 -17.29 -9.63
CA LYS A 165 5.73 -18.26 -10.68
C LYS A 165 5.77 -17.70 -12.10
N ALA A 166 5.94 -16.39 -12.26
CA ALA A 166 6.07 -15.75 -13.56
C ALA A 166 7.42 -15.05 -13.67
N GLY A 167 8.12 -15.27 -14.79
CA GLY A 167 9.31 -14.51 -15.13
C GLY A 167 8.91 -13.15 -15.71
N ILE A 168 9.61 -12.08 -15.32
CA ILE A 168 9.38 -10.73 -15.85
C ILE A 168 10.67 -10.27 -16.52
N ASN A 169 10.62 -10.02 -17.84
CA ASN A 169 11.72 -9.41 -18.58
C ASN A 169 11.30 -8.01 -18.97
N ALA A 170 11.96 -6.98 -18.46
CA ALA A 170 11.61 -5.58 -18.70
C ALA A 170 12.82 -4.76 -19.14
N GLN A 171 12.58 -3.77 -19.99
CA GLN A 171 13.56 -2.79 -20.42
C GLN A 171 12.95 -1.38 -20.45
N ILE A 172 13.76 -0.40 -20.08
CA ILE A 172 13.41 1.01 -20.18
C ILE A 172 13.93 1.54 -21.52
N MET A 173 13.06 2.20 -22.27
CA MET A 173 13.34 2.71 -23.61
C MET A 173 12.90 4.17 -23.75
N GLN A 174 13.46 4.85 -24.73
CA GLN A 174 12.97 6.14 -25.17
C GLN A 174 11.63 5.97 -25.92
N PRO A 175 10.59 6.77 -25.63
CA PRO A 175 9.36 6.78 -26.44
C PRO A 175 9.62 7.26 -27.87
N LEU A 176 8.88 6.71 -28.85
CA LEU A 176 9.00 7.08 -30.27
C LEU A 176 8.35 8.43 -30.59
N ASN A 177 7.36 8.85 -29.81
CA ASN A 177 6.66 10.11 -30.02
C ASN A 177 7.60 11.31 -29.76
N SER A 178 7.86 12.08 -30.81
CA SER A 178 8.81 13.20 -30.81
C SER A 178 8.49 14.30 -29.79
N MET A 179 7.23 14.44 -29.37
CA MET A 179 6.83 15.41 -28.35
C MET A 179 7.29 15.01 -26.95
N ILE A 180 7.47 13.71 -26.68
CA ILE A 180 7.75 13.18 -25.34
C ILE A 180 9.06 12.39 -25.24
N MET A 181 9.73 12.12 -26.36
CA MET A 181 10.97 11.32 -26.41
C MET A 181 12.07 11.84 -25.48
N ARG A 182 12.12 13.15 -25.19
CA ARG A 182 13.15 13.75 -24.31
C ARG A 182 12.71 13.93 -22.86
N THR A 183 11.46 13.65 -22.53
CA THR A 183 10.85 13.99 -21.24
C THR A 183 10.20 12.80 -20.54
N HIS A 184 10.07 11.67 -21.22
CA HIS A 184 9.39 10.47 -20.73
C HIS A 184 10.25 9.22 -20.94
N HIS A 185 9.96 8.19 -20.16
CA HIS A 185 10.53 6.85 -20.27
C HIS A 185 9.42 5.85 -20.57
N LYS A 186 9.63 4.99 -21.56
CA LYS A 186 8.75 3.85 -21.88
C LYS A 186 9.29 2.59 -21.22
N ILE A 187 8.39 1.74 -20.72
CA ILE A 187 8.74 0.42 -20.19
C ILE A 187 8.16 -0.61 -21.16
N GLN A 188 9.03 -1.41 -21.77
CA GLN A 188 8.62 -2.57 -22.56
C GLN A 188 8.94 -3.83 -21.74
N PHE A 189 8.01 -4.76 -21.66
CA PHE A 189 8.24 -5.98 -20.90
C PHE A 189 7.50 -7.19 -21.46
N SER A 190 7.93 -8.38 -21.05
CA SER A 190 7.22 -9.64 -21.29
C SER A 190 7.09 -10.43 -19.99
N LEU A 191 6.01 -11.21 -19.92
CA LEU A 191 5.75 -12.13 -18.82
C LEU A 191 5.86 -13.56 -19.34
N GLU A 192 6.72 -14.36 -18.70
CA GLU A 192 6.81 -15.80 -18.90
C GLU A 192 5.88 -16.49 -17.90
N THR A 193 4.82 -17.11 -18.39
CA THR A 193 3.74 -17.65 -17.57
C THR A 193 3.66 -19.18 -17.61
N SER A 194 4.73 -19.87 -18.04
CA SER A 194 4.74 -21.34 -18.16
C SER A 194 4.39 -22.09 -16.87
N ALA A 195 4.67 -21.54 -15.69
CA ALA A 195 4.34 -22.16 -14.41
C ALA A 195 2.96 -21.75 -13.86
N LEU A 196 2.19 -20.94 -14.61
CA LEU A 196 0.85 -20.52 -14.27
C LEU A 196 -0.18 -21.27 -15.13
N GLN A 197 -1.28 -21.71 -14.51
CA GLN A 197 -2.41 -22.30 -15.21
C GLN A 197 -3.39 -21.18 -15.58
N ILE A 198 -3.17 -20.55 -16.74
CA ILE A 198 -3.96 -19.39 -17.19
C ILE A 198 -4.83 -19.81 -18.38
N THR A 199 -6.14 -19.61 -18.28
CA THR A 199 -7.06 -19.89 -19.40
C THR A 199 -7.27 -18.64 -20.26
N ASN A 200 -7.50 -17.50 -19.61
CA ASN A 200 -7.70 -16.22 -20.26
C ASN A 200 -6.76 -15.13 -19.70
N PRO A 201 -5.56 -14.96 -20.29
CA PRO A 201 -4.57 -14.00 -19.80
C PRO A 201 -5.08 -12.56 -19.72
N ARG A 202 -5.98 -12.15 -20.63
CA ARG A 202 -6.53 -10.78 -20.66
C ARG A 202 -7.42 -10.45 -19.47
N GLN A 203 -8.02 -11.48 -18.85
CA GLN A 203 -8.93 -11.33 -17.70
C GLN A 203 -8.25 -11.72 -16.37
N GLU A 204 -7.36 -12.71 -16.41
CA GLU A 204 -6.75 -13.29 -15.21
C GLU A 204 -5.45 -12.59 -14.80
N ILE A 205 -4.71 -12.03 -15.76
CA ILE A 205 -3.46 -11.32 -15.49
C ILE A 205 -3.71 -9.82 -15.41
N LYS A 206 -3.38 -9.26 -14.24
CA LYS A 206 -3.38 -7.82 -14.00
C LYS A 206 -1.95 -7.38 -13.74
N VAL A 207 -1.50 -6.37 -14.48
CA VAL A 207 -0.18 -5.78 -14.30
C VAL A 207 -0.33 -4.39 -13.72
N VAL A 208 0.52 -4.09 -12.73
CA VAL A 208 0.67 -2.75 -12.16
C VAL A 208 2.14 -2.38 -12.23
N ILE A 209 2.43 -1.22 -12.83
CA ILE A 209 3.78 -0.68 -12.95
C ILE A 209 3.86 0.56 -12.07
N LEU A 210 4.86 0.61 -11.19
CA LEU A 210 5.10 1.72 -10.28
C LEU A 210 6.38 2.45 -10.66
N GLN A 211 6.31 3.78 -10.76
CA GLN A 211 7.49 4.62 -10.87
C GLN A 211 7.98 4.98 -9.46
N ASN A 212 9.22 4.60 -9.12
CA ASN A 212 9.83 4.91 -7.82
C ASN A 212 8.93 4.51 -6.63
N TYR A 213 8.28 3.34 -6.73
CA TYR A 213 7.38 2.78 -5.71
C TYR A 213 6.15 3.63 -5.35
N ARG A 214 5.77 4.57 -6.22
CA ARG A 214 4.61 5.46 -5.99
C ARG A 214 3.31 4.83 -6.45
N TRP A 215 2.32 4.83 -5.55
CA TRP A 215 0.95 4.37 -5.81
C TRP A 215 -0.01 5.48 -6.23
N ASP A 216 0.44 6.73 -6.29
CA ASP A 216 -0.39 7.85 -6.74
C ASP A 216 -0.42 7.98 -8.27
N ASN A 217 0.58 7.43 -8.98
CA ASN A 217 0.65 7.46 -10.45
C ASN A 217 0.87 6.09 -11.14
N PRO A 218 0.30 4.96 -10.67
CA PRO A 218 0.56 3.66 -11.26
C PRO A 218 0.00 3.56 -12.68
N ILE A 219 0.70 2.84 -13.55
CA ILE A 219 0.13 2.36 -14.81
C ILE A 219 -0.49 1.00 -14.53
N LYS A 220 -1.78 0.87 -14.87
CA LYS A 220 -2.62 -0.31 -14.61
C LYS A 220 -3.55 -0.54 -15.80
N ASP A 221 -4.31 -1.63 -15.74
CA ASP A 221 -5.35 -1.99 -16.73
C ASP A 221 -4.79 -2.10 -18.18
N ILE A 222 -3.50 -2.43 -18.28
CA ILE A 222 -2.81 -2.69 -19.55
C ILE A 222 -3.02 -4.14 -19.99
N GLN A 223 -3.06 -4.33 -21.30
CA GLN A 223 -3.32 -5.62 -21.94
C GLN A 223 -2.12 -6.05 -22.78
N PRO A 224 -1.83 -7.35 -22.87
CA PRO A 224 -0.74 -7.82 -23.71
C PRO A 224 -1.02 -7.49 -25.18
N THR A 225 0.01 -7.00 -25.85
CA THR A 225 0.02 -6.76 -27.30
C THR A 225 -0.07 -8.08 -28.04
N PHE A 226 0.75 -9.06 -27.64
CA PHE A 226 0.75 -10.41 -28.19
C PHE A 226 0.75 -11.47 -27.09
N ASN A 227 0.08 -12.59 -27.39
CA ASN A 227 0.19 -13.82 -26.62
C ASN A 227 0.88 -14.87 -27.50
N ARG A 228 2.12 -15.24 -27.16
CA ARG A 228 2.93 -16.23 -27.87
C ARG A 228 3.14 -17.45 -26.98
N GLY A 229 2.20 -18.39 -27.02
CA GLY A 229 2.24 -19.57 -26.15
C GLY A 229 2.13 -19.17 -24.68
N ASN A 230 3.24 -19.29 -23.94
CA ASN A 230 3.32 -18.93 -22.52
C ASN A 230 3.99 -17.56 -22.29
N VAL A 231 4.25 -16.78 -23.34
CA VAL A 231 4.84 -15.44 -23.25
C VAL A 231 3.79 -14.38 -23.57
N LEU A 232 3.54 -13.49 -22.62
CA LEU A 232 2.71 -12.30 -22.82
C LEU A 232 3.62 -11.09 -23.09
N GLU A 233 3.53 -10.49 -24.27
CA GLU A 233 4.34 -9.34 -24.68
C GLU A 233 3.56 -8.04 -24.48
N TYR A 234 4.16 -7.06 -23.78
CA TYR A 234 3.63 -5.71 -23.59
C TYR A 234 4.57 -4.71 -24.25
N ASN A 235 4.24 -4.35 -25.50
CA ASN A 235 5.07 -3.49 -26.35
C ASN A 235 4.24 -2.53 -27.22
N THR A 236 3.07 -2.10 -26.76
CA THR A 236 2.30 -1.10 -27.52
C THR A 236 3.08 0.22 -27.55
N GLU A 237 2.97 1.01 -28.62
CA GLU A 237 3.77 2.23 -28.76
C GLU A 237 3.46 3.30 -27.70
N ASN A 238 2.18 3.41 -27.33
CA ASN A 238 1.65 4.50 -26.51
C ASN A 238 1.20 4.03 -25.11
N ASP A 239 1.70 2.89 -24.62
CA ASP A 239 1.45 2.41 -23.25
C ASP A 239 2.74 2.34 -22.42
N CYS A 240 2.58 2.16 -21.10
CA CYS A 240 3.68 1.98 -20.18
C CYS A 240 4.71 3.13 -20.18
N ILE A 241 4.23 4.37 -20.40
CA ILE A 241 5.05 5.58 -20.47
C ILE A 241 4.92 6.40 -19.18
N PHE A 242 6.04 6.69 -18.52
CA PHE A 242 6.11 7.61 -17.40
C PHE A 242 6.83 8.91 -17.77
N PRO A 243 6.40 10.07 -17.25
CA PRO A 243 7.25 11.26 -17.26
C PRO A 243 8.56 10.98 -16.51
N GLY A 244 9.69 11.37 -17.08
CA GLY A 244 11.02 11.13 -16.49
C GLY A 244 11.31 11.96 -15.24
N TYR A 245 10.59 13.07 -15.05
CA TYR A 245 10.78 14.03 -13.96
C TYR A 245 12.26 14.42 -13.75
N ARG A 246 12.65 14.72 -12.51
CA ARG A 246 14.02 15.02 -12.06
C ARG A 246 14.30 14.28 -10.77
N GLU A 247 15.56 14.29 -10.35
CA GLU A 247 16.02 13.72 -9.10
C GLU A 247 15.34 14.38 -7.89
N TRP A 248 15.14 13.60 -6.84
CA TRP A 248 14.58 14.10 -5.59
C TRP A 248 15.50 15.16 -4.96
N ARG A 249 14.88 16.20 -4.39
CA ARG A 249 15.61 17.15 -3.57
C ARG A 249 15.95 16.47 -2.24
N TRP A 250 17.23 16.28 -1.97
CA TRP A 250 17.72 15.80 -0.66
C TRP A 250 17.87 16.93 0.35
N LEU A 251 17.87 16.59 1.64
CA LEU A 251 18.18 17.47 2.77
C LEU A 251 18.94 16.64 3.81
N ASN A 252 20.07 17.14 4.30
CA ASN A 252 20.85 16.48 5.34
C ASN A 252 20.71 17.21 6.68
N LEU A 253 20.10 16.52 7.65
CA LEU A 253 19.89 16.99 9.03
C LEU A 253 20.56 16.08 10.07
N SER A 254 21.66 15.42 9.69
CA SER A 254 22.42 14.53 10.59
C SER A 254 23.07 15.26 11.77
N SER A 255 23.33 16.56 11.63
CA SER A 255 23.81 17.43 12.69
C SER A 255 23.06 18.75 12.64
N PHE A 256 22.65 19.26 13.80
CA PHE A 256 22.11 20.60 13.95
C PHE A 256 23.17 21.62 14.32
N ARG A 257 24.43 21.21 14.56
CA ARG A 257 25.52 22.14 14.91
C ARG A 257 26.05 22.92 13.71
N LEU A 258 25.93 22.33 12.53
CA LEU A 258 26.37 22.91 11.27
C LEU A 258 25.16 22.92 10.32
N GLN A 259 24.94 24.05 9.66
CA GLN A 259 23.95 24.15 8.61
C GLN A 259 24.51 23.49 7.34
N SER A 260 23.80 22.51 6.79
CA SER A 260 24.20 21.87 5.54
C SER A 260 23.87 22.75 4.33
N ASP A 261 24.40 22.41 3.16
CA ASP A 261 24.33 23.25 1.94
C ASP A 261 22.94 23.76 1.57
N ARG A 262 21.88 23.01 1.92
CA ARG A 262 20.49 23.32 1.60
C ARG A 262 19.71 23.94 2.75
N VAL A 263 20.33 24.13 3.91
CA VAL A 263 19.76 24.89 5.03
C VAL A 263 20.08 26.37 4.82
N ASP A 264 19.07 27.20 4.88
CA ASP A 264 19.18 28.67 4.81
C ASP A 264 19.45 29.25 6.21
N SER A 265 18.63 28.86 7.18
CA SER A 265 18.76 29.28 8.57
C SER A 265 18.19 28.22 9.52
N ALA A 266 18.58 28.29 10.80
CA ALA A 266 18.11 27.42 11.85
C ALA A 266 17.81 28.23 13.12
N HIS A 267 16.64 28.02 13.72
CA HIS A 267 16.27 28.59 15.00
C HIS A 267 16.27 27.50 16.07
N TYR A 268 17.05 27.71 17.13
CA TYR A 268 17.22 26.76 18.22
C TYR A 268 16.39 27.20 19.41
N THR A 269 15.51 26.31 19.89
CA THR A 269 14.73 26.55 21.10
C THR A 269 15.02 25.47 22.14
N ASN A 270 14.54 25.66 23.36
CA ASN A 270 14.69 24.67 24.43
C ASN A 270 13.81 23.42 24.23
N LYS A 271 12.93 23.40 23.22
CA LYS A 271 11.97 22.30 22.97
C LYS A 271 12.08 21.69 21.56
N SER A 272 12.62 22.44 20.60
CA SER A 272 12.68 22.07 19.19
C SER A 272 13.83 22.79 18.48
N THR A 273 14.17 22.30 17.28
CA THR A 273 15.00 23.01 16.32
C THR A 273 14.19 23.21 15.06
N GLU A 274 14.02 24.47 14.65
CA GLU A 274 13.32 24.84 13.43
C GLU A 274 14.35 25.06 12.33
N ILE A 275 14.17 24.39 11.18
CA ILE A 275 15.10 24.43 10.05
C ILE A 275 14.37 25.05 8.86
N PHE A 276 14.93 26.13 8.33
CA PHE A 276 14.47 26.79 7.11
C PHE A 276 15.35 26.35 5.94
N VAL A 277 14.73 25.76 4.92
CA VAL A 277 15.43 25.21 3.75
C VAL A 277 15.48 26.27 2.67
N LYS A 278 16.60 26.32 1.93
CA LYS A 278 16.73 27.19 0.75
C LYS A 278 15.62 26.90 -0.28
N PRO A 279 15.12 27.92 -0.99
CA PRO A 279 14.07 27.76 -2.00
C PRO A 279 14.44 26.78 -3.13
#